data_AF-A0A7J6B5W4-F1
#
_entry.id   AF-A0A7J6B5W4-F1
#
_cell.length_a   1.000
_cell.length_b   1.000
_cell.length_c   1.000
_cell.angle_alpha   90.00
_cell.angle_beta   90.00
_cell.angle_gamma   90.00
#
_symmetry.space_group_name_H-M   'P 1'
#
loop_
_entity.id
_entity.type
_entity.pdbx_description
1 polymer ?
#
loop_
_entity_poly.entity_id
_entity_poly.type
_entity_poly.pdbx_seq_one_letter_code
_entity_poly.pdbx_strand_id
1 'polypeptide(L)'
;MPAQPAPREAEEEMETEPDSEVPHANGETEEEREREGGEAEETMEESGEERDSDLEESEAEEEEEEEEESSEIDDEDCERRRMECLDEMSDLEKQFLELKEKLFRERLDQVKVKLDEVLTGKAGEYREPLATLQKNMQLRTQVAGVYRELCLQVIKHKHECEIQGAKQHLESERILLLDTMKMELLEKIRKLEEDKQRVDITSEWWNDEVKMKKCKKRSHLSSLERKKKPALVSGPYIVYMLRDIDILEDWTAIKKAKAALIPLKKKSDSRQLSVRCEGGTLFYEGERFSKGNTVLLEVNDESPAQAVVTAVSAGEVWFRRPDGSKTKIYISQLQKGKYTIRRA
;
A
#
# COMPACT_ATOMS: atom_id res chain seq x y z
N MET A 1 -6.31 37.29 -43.11
CA MET A 1 -6.87 36.78 -41.84
C MET A 1 -8.37 36.58 -42.01
N PRO A 2 -8.89 35.35 -41.91
CA PRO A 2 -10.32 35.13 -41.79
C PRO A 2 -10.70 34.34 -40.51
N ALA A 3 -11.65 34.94 -39.79
CA ALA A 3 -12.74 34.39 -38.97
C ALA A 3 -12.47 33.23 -37.98
N GLN A 4 -12.49 33.58 -36.69
CA GLN A 4 -12.77 32.65 -35.59
C GLN A 4 -14.30 32.37 -35.48
N PRO A 5 -14.71 31.14 -35.16
CA PRO A 5 -16.05 30.86 -34.67
C PRO A 5 -16.12 30.91 -33.12
N ALA A 6 -17.26 31.37 -32.61
CA ALA A 6 -17.63 31.51 -31.20
C ALA A 6 -18.07 30.15 -30.56
N PRO A 7 -18.20 30.07 -29.22
CA PRO A 7 -18.05 28.81 -28.46
C PRO A 7 -19.33 27.98 -28.43
N ARG A 8 -19.19 26.65 -28.48
CA ARG A 8 -20.27 25.68 -28.23
C ARG A 8 -20.14 25.08 -26.83
N GLU A 9 -21.31 24.79 -26.29
CA GLU A 9 -21.65 24.49 -24.89
C GLU A 9 -21.04 23.19 -24.37
N ALA A 10 -21.00 23.10 -23.04
CA ALA A 10 -20.47 21.99 -22.26
C ALA A 10 -21.36 20.75 -22.37
N GLU A 11 -20.79 19.65 -22.87
CA GLU A 11 -21.38 18.31 -22.81
C GLU A 11 -20.54 17.43 -21.87
N GLU A 12 -21.26 16.90 -20.88
CA GLU A 12 -21.00 15.80 -19.94
C GLU A 12 -19.58 15.21 -19.84
N GLU A 13 -18.95 15.46 -18.70
CA GLU A 13 -17.74 14.78 -18.25
C GLU A 13 -18.02 13.29 -18.00
N MET A 14 -17.46 12.44 -18.85
CA MET A 14 -17.36 11.00 -18.64
C MET A 14 -16.34 10.75 -17.53
N GLU A 15 -16.80 10.33 -16.35
CA GLU A 15 -15.92 9.90 -15.25
C GLU A 15 -15.12 8.67 -15.68
N THR A 16 -13.83 8.87 -15.99
CA THR A 16 -12.86 7.78 -16.11
C THR A 16 -12.28 7.51 -14.73
N GLU A 17 -12.56 6.31 -14.18
CA GLU A 17 -11.92 5.82 -12.96
C GLU A 17 -10.38 5.76 -13.13
N PRO A 18 -9.59 6.32 -12.19
CA PRO A 18 -8.14 6.22 -12.23
C PRO A 18 -7.70 4.98 -11.47
N ASP A 19 -7.52 3.86 -12.16
CA ASP A 19 -6.99 2.65 -11.52
C ASP A 19 -5.94 1.94 -12.38
N SER A 20 -4.67 2.18 -12.03
CA SER A 20 -3.52 1.30 -12.21
C SER A 20 -2.33 1.89 -11.45
N GLU A 21 -2.28 1.63 -10.14
CA GLU A 21 -1.05 1.82 -9.36
C GLU A 21 0.07 0.96 -9.94
N VAL A 22 1.18 1.63 -10.23
CA VAL A 22 2.44 1.08 -10.72
C VAL A 22 3.16 0.39 -9.55
N PRO A 23 3.70 -0.83 -9.69
CA PRO A 23 4.50 -1.42 -8.62
C PRO A 23 5.84 -0.69 -8.54
N HIS A 24 6.01 0.13 -7.50
CA HIS A 24 7.32 0.66 -7.09
C HIS A 24 8.16 -0.50 -6.55
N ALA A 25 9.15 -0.94 -7.32
CA ALA A 25 10.22 -1.81 -6.84
C ALA A 25 11.21 -0.98 -6.01
N ASN A 26 11.09 -1.02 -4.68
CA ASN A 26 12.16 -0.61 -3.78
C ASN A 26 13.11 -1.80 -3.57
N GLY A 27 14.28 -1.72 -4.17
CA GLY A 27 15.47 -2.42 -3.69
C GLY A 27 16.16 -1.52 -2.68
N GLU A 28 15.87 -1.73 -1.39
CA GLU A 28 16.68 -1.20 -0.30
C GLU A 28 17.80 -2.20 -0.04
N THR A 29 19.00 -1.91 -0.52
CA THR A 29 20.23 -2.55 -0.04
C THR A 29 20.81 -1.65 1.04
N GLU A 30 20.52 -1.97 2.30
CA GLU A 30 21.37 -1.63 3.42
C GLU A 30 22.66 -2.47 3.28
N GLU A 31 23.78 -1.83 2.93
CA GLU A 31 25.11 -2.38 3.22
C GLU A 31 25.68 -1.59 4.39
N GLU A 32 25.50 -2.11 5.60
CA GLU A 32 26.46 -1.93 6.67
C GLU A 32 27.74 -2.69 6.28
N ARG A 33 28.83 -1.96 6.05
CA ARG A 33 30.18 -2.53 6.08
C ARG A 33 31.03 -1.70 7.03
N GLU A 34 31.12 -2.19 8.24
CA GLU A 34 32.31 -1.99 9.07
C GLU A 34 33.51 -2.65 8.40
N ARG A 35 34.63 -1.91 8.28
CA ARG A 35 35.98 -2.47 8.29
C ARG A 35 36.98 -1.39 8.72
N GLU A 36 37.61 -1.67 9.86
CA GLU A 36 38.85 -1.08 10.37
C GLU A 36 40.06 -1.28 9.43
N GLY A 37 41.06 -0.42 9.64
CA GLY A 37 42.45 -0.52 9.16
C GLY A 37 42.74 0.54 8.11
N GLY A 38 43.43 1.66 8.35
CA GLY A 38 44.48 1.95 9.32
C GLY A 38 45.75 2.18 8.52
N GLU A 39 46.22 3.43 8.42
CA GLU A 39 47.62 3.79 8.16
C GLU A 39 47.82 5.29 8.41
N ALA A 40 48.92 5.56 9.09
CA ALA A 40 49.32 6.83 9.65
C ALA A 40 49.91 7.76 8.58
N GLU A 41 49.69 9.06 8.70
CA GLU A 41 50.76 10.01 8.41
C GLU A 41 50.54 11.33 9.15
N GLU A 42 51.66 11.82 9.65
CA GLU A 42 51.87 12.93 10.55
C GLU A 42 51.50 14.27 9.88
N THR A 43 50.81 15.14 10.62
CA THR A 43 50.82 16.57 10.30
C THR A 43 51.28 17.36 11.51
N MET A 44 52.43 17.96 11.26
CA MET A 44 53.29 18.78 12.09
C MET A 44 52.57 20.01 12.65
N GLU A 45 53.01 20.38 13.84
CA GLU A 45 52.45 21.35 14.77
C GLU A 45 52.29 22.78 14.22
N GLU A 46 51.18 23.42 14.58
CA GLU A 46 51.04 24.88 14.59
C GLU A 46 51.46 25.38 15.98
N SER A 47 52.69 25.88 16.07
CA SER A 47 53.22 26.56 17.24
C SER A 47 52.54 27.93 17.38
N GLY A 48 51.58 28.02 18.29
CA GLY A 48 51.03 29.29 18.77
C GLY A 48 51.97 29.90 19.81
N GLU A 49 52.67 30.97 19.43
CA GLU A 49 53.50 31.76 20.32
C GLU A 49 52.64 32.60 21.28
N GLU A 50 52.52 32.17 22.53
CA GLU A 50 52.16 33.02 23.67
C GLU A 50 53.44 33.18 24.51
N ARG A 51 54.24 34.21 24.20
CA ARG A 51 55.36 34.66 25.04
C ARG A 51 54.79 35.47 26.20
N ASP A 52 54.68 34.84 27.36
CA ASP A 52 54.61 35.55 28.64
C ASP A 52 56.04 35.62 29.20
N SER A 53 56.64 36.81 29.14
CA SER A 53 57.93 37.09 29.74
C SER A 53 57.73 38.17 30.79
N ASP A 54 57.33 37.75 31.98
CA ASP A 54 57.41 38.55 33.19
C ASP A 54 58.89 38.76 33.53
N LEU A 55 59.35 39.98 33.31
CA LEU A 55 60.65 40.49 33.73
C LEU A 55 60.57 40.79 35.24
N GLU A 56 60.85 39.79 36.07
CA GLU A 56 61.21 40.01 37.47
C GLU A 56 62.66 40.50 37.54
N GLU A 57 62.77 41.77 37.89
CA GLU A 57 63.94 42.50 38.35
C GLU A 57 64.48 41.82 39.62
N SER A 58 65.61 41.12 39.50
CA SER A 58 66.42 40.72 40.65
C SER A 58 67.89 40.97 40.36
N GLU A 59 68.41 41.91 41.14
CA GLU A 59 69.76 42.45 41.16
C GLU A 59 70.82 41.35 41.03
N ALA A 60 71.58 41.38 39.94
CA ALA A 60 72.83 40.65 39.84
C ALA A 60 73.86 41.43 40.66
N GLU A 61 74.19 40.93 41.85
CA GLU A 61 75.34 41.39 42.61
C GLU A 61 76.60 41.14 41.76
N GLU A 62 77.30 42.23 41.45
CA GLU A 62 78.63 42.21 40.85
C GLU A 62 79.62 41.66 41.89
N GLU A 63 79.82 40.35 41.89
CA GLU A 63 81.04 39.75 42.46
C GLU A 63 82.09 39.67 41.34
N GLU A 64 82.99 40.65 41.34
CA GLU A 64 84.29 40.59 40.67
C GLU A 64 85.13 39.48 41.34
N GLU A 65 84.96 38.24 40.90
CA GLU A 65 85.97 37.20 41.11
C GLU A 65 86.95 37.23 39.92
N GLU A 66 88.05 37.94 40.15
CA GLU A 66 89.29 37.76 39.41
C GLU A 66 89.80 36.33 39.62
N GLU A 67 89.36 35.41 38.77
CA GLU A 67 90.09 34.17 38.53
C GLU A 67 90.86 34.28 37.22
N GLU A 68 92.13 34.66 37.40
CA GLU A 68 93.20 34.51 36.43
C GLU A 68 93.34 33.05 35.99
N GLU A 69 92.56 32.64 35.01
CA GLU A 69 92.92 31.56 34.09
C GLU A 69 92.48 31.90 32.67
N SER A 70 92.82 33.11 32.22
CA SER A 70 92.73 33.46 30.79
C SER A 70 93.88 32.78 30.07
N SER A 71 93.73 31.48 29.82
CA SER A 71 94.41 30.81 28.72
C SER A 71 94.21 31.68 27.48
N GLU A 72 95.30 32.13 26.89
CA GLU A 72 95.37 32.78 25.59
C GLU A 72 94.79 31.82 24.53
N ILE A 73 93.45 31.71 24.49
CA ILE A 73 92.75 31.18 23.35
C ILE A 73 93.02 32.19 22.26
N ASP A 74 93.77 31.72 21.28
CA ASP A 74 94.06 32.41 20.04
C ASP A 74 92.76 33.02 19.50
N ASP A 75 92.66 34.36 19.48
CA ASP A 75 91.50 35.08 18.95
C ASP A 75 91.21 34.63 17.50
N GLU A 76 92.25 34.21 16.77
CA GLU A 76 92.12 33.62 15.44
C GLU A 76 91.36 32.28 15.46
N ASP A 77 91.46 31.48 16.53
CA ASP A 77 90.72 30.23 16.71
C ASP A 77 89.24 30.47 17.07
N CYS A 78 88.95 31.54 17.83
CA CYS A 78 87.58 32.02 18.06
C CYS A 78 86.92 32.54 16.78
N GLU A 79 87.64 33.35 15.99
CA GLU A 79 87.16 33.84 14.70
C GLU A 79 86.95 32.70 13.69
N ARG A 80 87.82 31.69 13.70
CA ARG A 80 87.71 30.49 12.86
C ARG A 80 86.45 29.68 13.18
N ARG A 81 86.19 29.38 14.46
CA ARG A 81 84.95 28.69 14.88
C ARG A 81 83.69 29.48 14.54
N ARG A 82 83.75 30.82 14.65
CA ARG A 82 82.63 31.69 14.26
C ARG A 82 82.36 31.63 12.76
N MET A 83 83.42 31.62 11.94
CA MET A 83 83.30 31.48 10.49
C MET A 83 82.73 30.12 10.10
N GLU A 84 83.21 29.03 10.71
CA GLU A 84 82.68 27.67 10.50
C GLU A 84 81.19 27.58 10.83
N CYS A 85 80.75 28.17 11.95
CA CYS A 85 79.33 28.21 12.32
C CYS A 85 78.47 29.00 11.33
N LEU A 86 78.99 30.12 10.80
CA LEU A 86 78.29 30.90 9.76
C LEU A 86 78.22 30.15 8.43
N ASP A 87 79.27 29.42 8.06
CA ASP A 87 79.27 28.57 6.86
C ASP A 87 78.29 27.41 6.99
N GLU A 88 78.23 26.74 8.15
CA GLU A 88 77.22 25.71 8.45
C GLU A 88 75.79 26.25 8.39
N MET A 89 75.54 27.45 8.95
CA MET A 89 74.25 28.13 8.86
C MET A 89 73.87 28.45 7.41
N SER A 90 74.81 28.96 6.62
CA SER A 90 74.61 29.23 5.19
C SER A 90 74.32 27.94 4.40
N ASP A 91 75.00 26.85 4.72
CA ASP A 91 74.76 25.54 4.11
C ASP A 91 73.37 24.99 4.48
N LEU A 92 72.94 25.13 5.73
CA LEU A 92 71.59 24.77 6.17
C LEU A 92 70.50 25.59 5.47
N GLU A 93 70.68 26.90 5.36
CA GLU A 93 69.76 27.78 4.63
C GLU A 93 69.63 27.36 3.15
N LYS A 94 70.76 27.03 2.52
CA LYS A 94 70.79 26.54 1.15
C LYS A 94 70.05 25.21 1.01
N GLN A 95 70.30 24.25 1.91
CA GLN A 95 69.59 22.98 1.94
C GLN A 95 68.08 23.18 2.12
N PHE A 96 67.67 24.10 2.98
CA PHE A 96 66.26 24.43 3.19
C PHE A 96 65.61 25.00 1.92
N LEU A 97 66.29 25.90 1.21
CA LEU A 97 65.82 26.44 -0.06
C LEU A 97 65.69 25.35 -1.14
N GLU A 98 66.68 24.46 -1.24
CA GLU A 98 66.64 23.33 -2.16
C GLU A 98 65.49 22.35 -1.83
N LEU A 99 65.26 22.05 -0.54
CA LEU A 99 64.14 21.22 -0.11
C LEU A 99 62.79 21.86 -0.46
N LYS A 100 62.65 23.15 -0.16
CA LYS A 100 61.45 23.94 -0.46
C LYS A 100 61.15 23.93 -1.96
N GLU A 101 62.17 24.15 -2.80
CA GLU A 101 62.00 24.14 -4.25
C GLU A 101 61.63 22.74 -4.78
N LYS A 102 62.22 21.68 -4.24
CA LYS A 102 61.85 20.29 -4.57
C LYS A 102 60.38 20.02 -4.23
N LEU A 103 59.93 20.40 -3.02
CA LEU A 103 58.54 20.26 -2.59
C LEU A 103 57.58 21.00 -3.53
N PHE A 104 57.90 22.25 -3.91
CA PHE A 104 57.06 23.00 -4.85
C PHE A 104 57.00 22.37 -6.23
N ARG A 105 58.15 21.89 -6.75
CA ARG A 105 58.19 21.19 -8.04
C ARG A 105 57.34 19.93 -8.01
N GLU A 106 57.47 19.10 -6.98
CA GLU A 106 56.68 17.89 -6.80
C GLU A 106 55.18 18.18 -6.71
N ARG A 107 54.78 19.19 -5.93
CA ARG A 107 53.36 19.61 -5.84
C ARG A 107 52.83 20.09 -7.18
N LEU A 108 53.61 20.87 -7.91
CA LEU A 108 53.23 21.39 -9.22
C LEU A 108 53.11 20.26 -10.25
N ASP A 109 53.99 19.26 -10.20
CA ASP A 109 53.93 18.09 -11.07
C ASP A 109 52.75 17.16 -10.73
N GLN A 110 52.42 16.97 -9.44
CA GLN A 110 51.19 16.26 -9.04
C GLN A 110 49.94 16.91 -9.64
N VAL A 111 49.86 18.25 -9.61
CA VAL A 111 48.75 18.99 -10.20
C VAL A 111 48.72 18.87 -11.72
N LYS A 112 49.87 18.95 -12.39
CA LYS A 112 49.96 18.76 -13.86
C LYS A 112 49.49 17.37 -14.27
N VAL A 113 49.91 16.31 -13.57
CA VAL A 113 49.49 14.94 -13.87
C VAL A 113 47.96 14.81 -13.76
N LYS A 114 47.37 15.31 -12.67
CA LYS A 114 45.91 15.31 -12.52
C LYS A 114 45.20 16.13 -13.61
N LEU A 115 45.75 17.28 -13.98
CA LEU A 115 45.23 18.10 -15.07
C LEU A 115 45.26 17.34 -16.42
N ASP A 116 46.37 16.68 -16.72
CA ASP A 116 46.54 15.89 -17.93
C ASP A 116 45.60 14.67 -17.94
N GLU A 117 45.38 14.00 -16.81
CA GLU A 117 44.39 12.93 -16.68
C GLU A 117 42.97 13.40 -16.98
N VAL A 118 42.61 14.61 -16.53
CA VAL A 118 41.31 15.23 -16.82
C VAL A 118 41.22 15.60 -18.30
N LEU A 119 42.23 16.28 -18.86
CA LEU A 119 42.26 16.70 -20.27
C LEU A 119 42.22 15.50 -21.23
N THR A 120 42.88 14.40 -20.87
CA THR A 120 42.87 13.16 -21.66
C THR A 120 41.64 12.29 -21.39
N GLY A 121 40.74 12.69 -20.49
CA GLY A 121 39.53 11.94 -20.14
C GLY A 121 39.79 10.60 -19.45
N LYS A 122 40.95 10.48 -18.80
CA LYS A 122 41.38 9.28 -18.06
C LYS A 122 41.16 9.39 -16.55
N ALA A 123 40.84 10.58 -16.05
CA ALA A 123 40.56 10.82 -14.64
C ALA A 123 39.45 9.89 -14.12
N GLY A 124 39.85 8.94 -13.27
CA GLY A 124 38.97 7.91 -12.71
C GLY A 124 37.82 8.49 -11.89
N GLU A 125 38.11 9.56 -11.13
CA GLU A 125 37.16 10.29 -10.26
C GLU A 125 35.88 10.72 -11.00
N TYR A 126 35.96 10.99 -12.30
CA TYR A 126 34.79 11.35 -13.12
C TYR A 126 34.27 10.19 -13.97
N ARG A 127 35.17 9.31 -14.41
CA ARG A 127 34.84 8.20 -15.31
C ARG A 127 34.00 7.13 -14.61
N GLU A 128 34.29 6.80 -13.36
CA GLU A 128 33.54 5.78 -12.61
C GLU A 128 32.09 6.21 -12.31
N PRO A 129 31.83 7.44 -11.80
CA PRO A 129 30.46 7.95 -11.68
C PRO A 129 29.74 8.02 -13.03
N LEU A 130 30.43 8.42 -14.11
CA LEU A 130 29.85 8.47 -15.45
C LEU A 130 29.43 7.09 -15.94
N ALA A 131 30.28 6.07 -15.80
CA ALA A 131 29.96 4.70 -16.19
C ALA A 131 28.77 4.15 -15.39
N THR A 132 28.72 4.45 -14.09
CA THR A 132 27.60 4.08 -13.21
C THR A 132 26.31 4.76 -13.65
N LEU A 133 26.36 6.05 -13.97
CA LEU A 133 25.20 6.81 -14.46
C LEU A 133 24.70 6.27 -15.80
N GLN A 134 25.61 5.94 -16.73
CA GLN A 134 25.27 5.33 -18.01
C GLN A 134 24.59 3.97 -17.83
N LYS A 135 25.10 3.13 -16.91
CA LYS A 135 24.47 1.85 -16.56
C LYS A 135 23.07 2.06 -15.98
N ASN A 136 22.91 3.02 -15.07
CA ASN A 136 21.61 3.34 -14.48
C ASN A 136 20.61 3.85 -15.52
N MET A 137 21.05 4.67 -16.47
CA MET A 137 20.21 5.11 -17.59
C MET A 137 19.74 3.93 -18.45
N GLN A 138 20.63 2.99 -18.78
CA GLN A 138 20.29 1.78 -19.53
C GLN A 138 19.27 0.92 -18.77
N LEU A 139 19.49 0.69 -17.47
CA LEU A 139 18.57 -0.06 -16.63
C LEU A 139 17.19 0.60 -16.56
N ARG A 140 17.13 1.92 -16.34
CA ARG A 140 15.87 2.67 -16.34
C ARG A 140 15.12 2.54 -17.67
N THR A 141 15.84 2.58 -18.78
CA THR A 141 15.25 2.43 -20.12
C THR A 141 14.69 1.03 -20.32
N GLN A 142 15.40 -0.01 -19.89
CA GLN A 142 14.94 -1.40 -19.97
C GLN A 142 13.68 -1.62 -19.10
N VAL A 143 13.71 -1.14 -17.85
CA VAL A 143 12.57 -1.24 -16.93
C VAL A 143 11.34 -0.52 -17.50
N ALA A 144 11.52 0.68 -18.07
CA ALA A 144 10.43 1.40 -18.73
C ALA A 144 9.88 0.64 -19.94
N GLY A 145 10.74 -0.07 -20.69
CA GLY A 145 10.32 -0.97 -21.78
C GLY A 145 9.44 -2.11 -21.29
N VAL A 146 9.88 -2.84 -20.27
CA VAL A 146 9.11 -3.94 -19.66
C VAL A 146 7.79 -3.44 -19.09
N TYR A 147 7.80 -2.29 -18.41
CA TYR A 147 6.60 -1.69 -17.85
C TYR A 147 5.57 -1.36 -18.95
N ARG A 148 6.02 -0.76 -20.05
CA ARG A 148 5.17 -0.48 -21.22
C ARG A 148 4.54 -1.77 -21.78
N GLU A 149 5.31 -2.85 -21.90
CA GLU A 149 4.80 -4.13 -22.38
C GLU A 149 3.72 -4.70 -21.45
N LEU A 150 3.94 -4.62 -20.14
CA LEU A 150 2.96 -5.06 -19.14
C LEU A 150 1.67 -4.23 -19.23
N CYS A 151 1.76 -2.90 -19.33
CA CYS A 151 0.59 -2.04 -19.53
C CYS A 151 -0.20 -2.43 -20.78
N LEU A 152 0.47 -2.71 -21.89
CA LEU A 152 -0.18 -3.15 -23.12
C LEU A 152 -0.88 -4.51 -22.94
N GLN A 153 -0.29 -5.44 -22.19
CA GLN A 153 -0.94 -6.71 -21.87
C GLN A 153 -2.19 -6.51 -21.00
N VAL A 154 -2.12 -5.65 -19.98
CA VAL A 154 -3.28 -5.33 -19.14
C VAL A 154 -4.41 -4.73 -19.97
N ILE A 155 -4.12 -3.80 -20.88
CA ILE A 155 -5.13 -3.22 -21.77
C ILE A 155 -5.76 -4.31 -22.66
N LYS A 156 -4.96 -5.22 -23.22
CA LYS A 156 -5.48 -6.34 -24.03
C LYS A 156 -6.40 -7.24 -23.21
N HIS A 157 -5.99 -7.63 -22.00
CA HIS A 157 -6.83 -8.47 -21.14
C HIS A 157 -8.13 -7.76 -20.74
N LYS A 158 -8.09 -6.47 -20.40
CA LYS A 158 -9.31 -5.68 -20.12
C LYS A 158 -10.26 -5.69 -21.33
N HIS A 159 -9.72 -5.47 -22.53
CA HIS A 159 -10.50 -5.50 -23.76
C HIS A 159 -11.11 -6.88 -24.06
N GLU A 160 -10.34 -7.94 -23.87
CA GLU A 160 -10.80 -9.32 -24.07
C GLU A 160 -11.91 -9.69 -23.08
N CYS A 161 -11.74 -9.33 -21.80
CA CYS A 161 -12.76 -9.51 -20.77
C CYS A 161 -14.05 -8.76 -21.11
N GLU A 162 -13.96 -7.52 -21.57
CA GLU A 162 -15.13 -6.72 -21.97
C GLU A 162 -15.88 -7.37 -23.13
N ILE A 163 -15.16 -7.82 -24.17
CA ILE A 163 -15.75 -8.56 -25.30
C ILE A 163 -16.47 -9.82 -24.80
N GLN A 164 -15.84 -10.57 -23.90
CA GLN A 164 -16.43 -11.79 -23.37
C GLN A 164 -17.68 -11.49 -22.53
N GLY A 165 -17.62 -10.47 -21.66
CA GLY A 165 -18.75 -10.03 -20.85
C GLY A 165 -19.94 -9.60 -21.72
N ALA A 166 -19.70 -8.80 -22.74
CA ALA A 166 -20.74 -8.37 -23.68
C ALA A 166 -21.39 -9.55 -24.43
N LYS A 167 -20.60 -10.54 -24.85
CA LYS A 167 -21.12 -11.75 -25.50
C LYS A 167 -22.01 -12.57 -24.55
N GLN A 168 -21.53 -12.82 -23.33
CA GLN A 168 -22.29 -13.59 -22.33
C GLN A 168 -23.57 -12.87 -21.91
N HIS A 169 -23.52 -11.55 -21.76
CA HIS A 169 -24.68 -10.72 -21.49
C HIS A 169 -25.73 -10.86 -22.60
N LEU A 170 -25.31 -10.71 -23.87
CA LEU A 170 -26.21 -10.86 -25.02
C LEU A 170 -26.85 -12.26 -25.09
N GLU A 171 -26.06 -13.32 -24.86
CA GLU A 171 -26.56 -14.69 -24.84
C GLU A 171 -27.58 -14.91 -23.71
N SER A 172 -27.31 -14.36 -22.53
CA SER A 172 -28.20 -14.44 -21.37
C SER A 172 -29.53 -13.71 -21.61
N GLU A 173 -29.47 -12.49 -22.13
CA GLU A 173 -30.65 -11.70 -22.50
C GLU A 173 -31.50 -12.41 -23.56
N ARG A 174 -30.84 -13.03 -24.55
CA ARG A 174 -31.53 -13.82 -25.58
C ARG A 174 -32.29 -15.00 -24.96
N ILE A 175 -31.67 -15.74 -24.03
CA ILE A 175 -32.31 -16.87 -23.35
C ILE A 175 -33.48 -16.38 -22.49
N LEU A 176 -33.26 -15.33 -21.70
CA LEU A 176 -34.29 -14.74 -20.83
C LEU A 176 -35.51 -14.27 -21.62
N LEU A 177 -35.30 -13.64 -22.78
CA LEU A 177 -36.38 -13.22 -23.67
C LEU A 177 -37.17 -14.41 -24.21
N LEU A 178 -36.49 -15.47 -24.65
CA LEU A 178 -37.15 -16.68 -25.14
C LEU A 178 -37.99 -17.35 -24.05
N ASP A 179 -37.47 -17.44 -22.82
CA ASP A 179 -38.21 -18.00 -21.69
C ASP A 179 -39.41 -17.14 -21.30
N THR A 180 -39.26 -15.80 -21.36
CA THR A 180 -40.37 -14.86 -21.13
C THR A 180 -41.48 -15.06 -22.16
N MET A 181 -41.12 -15.10 -23.46
CA MET A 181 -42.09 -15.35 -24.53
C MET A 181 -42.77 -16.72 -24.38
N LYS A 182 -42.01 -17.74 -24.02
CA LYS A 182 -42.55 -19.09 -23.76
C LYS A 182 -43.54 -19.08 -22.59
N MET A 183 -43.21 -18.40 -21.50
CA MET A 183 -44.08 -18.26 -20.34
C MET A 183 -45.38 -17.52 -20.69
N GLU A 184 -45.30 -16.44 -21.47
CA GLU A 184 -46.49 -15.73 -21.94
C GLU A 184 -47.39 -16.60 -22.83
N LEU A 185 -46.80 -17.41 -23.71
CA LEU A 185 -47.56 -18.35 -24.56
C LEU A 185 -48.22 -19.44 -23.73
N LEU A 186 -47.52 -20.02 -22.76
CA LEU A 186 -48.07 -21.02 -21.84
C LEU A 186 -49.21 -20.44 -20.99
N GLU A 187 -49.07 -19.21 -20.51
CA GLU A 187 -50.13 -18.52 -19.76
C GLU A 187 -51.35 -18.21 -20.64
N LYS A 188 -51.14 -17.83 -21.91
CA LYS A 188 -52.24 -17.67 -22.88
C LYS A 188 -52.95 -19.00 -23.13
N ILE A 189 -52.21 -20.10 -23.31
CA ILE A 189 -52.79 -21.45 -23.47
C ILE A 189 -53.61 -21.81 -22.23
N ARG A 190 -53.04 -21.64 -21.02
CA ARG A 190 -53.71 -21.92 -19.75
C ARG A 190 -55.02 -21.14 -19.61
N LYS A 191 -55.01 -19.84 -19.93
CA LYS A 191 -56.23 -19.00 -19.92
C LYS A 191 -57.29 -19.48 -20.92
N LEU A 192 -56.88 -19.89 -22.12
CA LEU A 192 -57.80 -20.45 -23.12
C LEU A 192 -58.38 -21.79 -22.67
N GLU A 193 -57.59 -22.64 -22.01
CA GLU A 193 -58.06 -23.90 -21.43
C GLU A 193 -59.06 -23.65 -20.29
N GLU A 194 -58.79 -22.67 -19.42
CA GLU A 194 -59.74 -22.24 -18.39
C GLU A 194 -61.02 -21.68 -19.00
N ASP A 195 -60.94 -20.83 -20.03
CA ASP A 195 -62.11 -20.30 -20.74
C ASP A 195 -62.94 -21.40 -21.38
N LYS A 196 -62.28 -22.40 -21.98
CA LYS A 196 -62.97 -23.58 -22.50
C LYS A 196 -63.69 -24.34 -21.39
N GLN A 197 -63.01 -24.62 -20.27
CA GLN A 197 -63.62 -25.29 -19.12
C GLN A 197 -64.80 -24.47 -18.53
N ARG A 198 -64.68 -23.15 -18.47
CA ARG A 198 -65.77 -22.24 -18.06
C ARG A 198 -66.98 -22.37 -18.96
N VAL A 199 -66.78 -22.38 -20.28
CA VAL A 199 -67.86 -22.55 -21.27
C VAL A 199 -68.49 -23.93 -21.18
N ASP A 200 -67.69 -24.99 -21.04
CA ASP A 200 -68.17 -26.36 -20.90
C ASP A 200 -69.07 -26.52 -19.65
N ILE A 201 -68.62 -26.04 -18.48
CA ILE A 201 -69.40 -26.04 -17.22
C ILE A 201 -70.67 -25.19 -17.36
N THR A 202 -70.57 -24.01 -17.98
CA THR A 202 -71.71 -23.12 -18.18
C THR A 202 -72.75 -23.75 -19.11
N SER A 203 -72.30 -24.40 -20.19
CA SER A 203 -73.15 -25.13 -21.14
C SER A 203 -73.85 -26.31 -20.46
N GLU A 204 -73.17 -27.07 -19.60
CA GLU A 204 -73.80 -28.15 -18.82
C GLU A 204 -74.90 -27.62 -17.89
N TRP A 205 -74.67 -26.47 -17.22
CA TRP A 205 -75.69 -25.82 -16.38
C TRP A 205 -76.94 -25.39 -17.17
N TRP A 206 -76.76 -24.73 -18.33
CA TRP A 206 -77.90 -24.34 -19.17
C TRP A 206 -78.59 -25.53 -19.83
N ASN A 207 -77.87 -26.62 -20.14
CA ASN A 207 -78.46 -27.85 -20.66
C ASN A 207 -79.24 -28.65 -19.60
N ASP A 208 -78.87 -28.57 -18.32
CA ASP A 208 -79.57 -29.25 -17.23
C ASP A 208 -80.93 -28.59 -16.91
N GLU A 209 -81.01 -27.26 -17.01
CA GLU A 209 -82.26 -26.52 -16.81
C GLU A 209 -83.32 -26.82 -17.89
N VAL A 210 -82.89 -27.18 -19.11
CA VAL A 210 -83.77 -27.63 -20.19
C VAL A 210 -84.18 -29.11 -20.04
N LYS A 211 -83.37 -29.94 -19.36
CA LYS A 211 -83.66 -31.36 -19.09
C LYS A 211 -84.54 -31.58 -17.86
N MET A 212 -84.52 -30.67 -16.88
CA MET A 212 -85.36 -30.76 -15.67
C MET A 212 -86.87 -30.62 -15.90
N LYS A 213 -87.32 -30.28 -17.11
CA LYS A 213 -88.75 -30.26 -17.50
C LYS A 213 -89.23 -31.49 -18.28
N LYS A 214 -88.40 -32.52 -18.52
CA LYS A 214 -88.81 -33.72 -19.28
C LYS A 214 -88.39 -35.07 -18.67
N CYS A 215 -88.47 -35.25 -17.35
CA CYS A 215 -88.32 -36.60 -16.76
C CYS A 215 -89.28 -36.83 -15.57
N LYS A 216 -90.58 -36.94 -15.83
CA LYS A 216 -91.49 -37.80 -15.04
C LYS A 216 -91.90 -38.96 -15.93
N LYS A 217 -91.37 -40.15 -15.61
CA LYS A 217 -91.75 -41.51 -16.05
C LYS A 217 -90.62 -42.27 -16.73
N ARG A 218 -89.77 -42.91 -15.91
CA ARG A 218 -89.45 -44.35 -15.96
C ARG A 218 -88.50 -44.70 -14.81
N SER A 219 -89.07 -45.24 -13.73
CA SER A 219 -88.33 -46.13 -12.83
C SER A 219 -87.87 -47.33 -13.66
N HIS A 220 -86.57 -47.61 -13.70
CA HIS A 220 -86.01 -48.97 -13.82
C HIS A 220 -84.55 -48.97 -13.36
N LEU A 221 -84.35 -49.44 -12.13
CA LEU A 221 -83.34 -50.44 -11.76
C LEU A 221 -81.90 -50.29 -12.26
N SER A 222 -80.99 -49.93 -11.34
CA SER A 222 -79.71 -50.62 -11.07
C SER A 222 -78.97 -49.83 -9.99
N SER A 223 -79.09 -50.14 -8.69
CA SER A 223 -78.40 -51.25 -8.02
C SER A 223 -76.96 -51.41 -8.53
N LEU A 224 -75.97 -50.93 -7.76
CA LEU A 224 -74.98 -51.81 -7.14
C LEU A 224 -74.04 -51.05 -6.17
N GLU A 225 -74.51 -50.75 -4.96
CA GLU A 225 -73.62 -50.78 -3.80
C GLU A 225 -73.16 -52.22 -3.61
N ARG A 226 -71.91 -52.53 -3.95
CA ARG A 226 -71.22 -53.70 -3.41
C ARG A 226 -69.80 -53.35 -3.00
N LYS A 227 -69.62 -53.36 -1.68
CA LYS A 227 -68.36 -53.59 -0.97
C LYS A 227 -67.53 -54.62 -1.73
N LYS A 228 -66.45 -54.20 -2.38
CA LYS A 228 -65.40 -55.09 -2.87
C LYS A 228 -64.27 -55.08 -1.86
N LYS A 229 -63.93 -56.29 -1.39
CA LYS A 229 -62.77 -56.60 -0.56
C LYS A 229 -61.51 -56.03 -1.24
N PRO A 230 -60.51 -55.53 -0.48
CA PRO A 230 -59.30 -54.97 -1.06
C PRO A 230 -58.60 -56.03 -1.91
N ALA A 231 -58.33 -55.68 -3.17
CA ALA A 231 -57.54 -56.49 -4.07
C ALA A 231 -56.10 -56.49 -3.57
N LEU A 232 -55.55 -57.68 -3.29
CA LEU A 232 -54.10 -57.87 -3.13
C LEU A 232 -53.45 -57.61 -4.49
N VAL A 233 -52.99 -56.38 -4.70
CA VAL A 233 -52.16 -56.01 -5.84
C VAL A 233 -50.77 -56.61 -5.61
N SER A 234 -50.46 -57.68 -6.35
CA SER A 234 -49.10 -58.21 -6.48
C SER A 234 -48.47 -57.59 -7.72
N GLY A 235 -47.61 -56.59 -7.51
CA GLY A 235 -46.86 -55.86 -8.54
C GLY A 235 -46.23 -54.60 -7.94
N PRO A 236 -45.16 -54.03 -8.54
CA PRO A 236 -44.52 -52.82 -8.01
C PRO A 236 -45.51 -51.66 -8.05
N TYR A 237 -46.05 -51.31 -6.88
CA TYR A 237 -47.01 -50.24 -6.69
C TYR A 237 -46.25 -48.96 -6.31
N ILE A 238 -46.47 -47.88 -7.04
CA ILE A 238 -45.96 -46.56 -6.69
C ILE A 238 -46.83 -46.04 -5.54
N VAL A 239 -46.29 -46.06 -4.33
CA VAL A 239 -46.95 -45.50 -3.15
C VAL A 239 -46.74 -43.98 -3.17
N TYR A 240 -47.80 -43.23 -3.46
CA TYR A 240 -47.78 -41.76 -3.44
C TYR A 240 -47.77 -41.16 -2.03
N MET A 241 -48.11 -41.96 -1.02
CA MET A 241 -48.14 -41.55 0.38
C MET A 241 -46.86 -42.00 1.08
N LEU A 242 -46.14 -41.07 1.68
CA LEU A 242 -45.01 -41.41 2.55
C LEU A 242 -45.49 -42.25 3.74
N ARG A 243 -44.61 -43.10 4.29
CA ARG A 243 -44.93 -43.86 5.50
C ARG A 243 -44.94 -42.91 6.69
N ASP A 244 -45.73 -43.22 7.71
CA ASP A 244 -45.82 -42.40 8.92
C ASP A 244 -44.45 -42.14 9.57
N ILE A 245 -43.52 -43.08 9.44
CA ILE A 245 -42.13 -42.94 9.92
C ILE A 245 -41.39 -41.82 9.19
N ASP A 246 -41.48 -41.77 7.86
CA ASP A 246 -40.80 -40.76 7.04
C ASP A 246 -41.42 -39.37 7.30
N ILE A 247 -42.75 -39.31 7.48
CA ILE A 247 -43.47 -38.09 7.86
C ILE A 247 -43.03 -37.59 9.25
N LEU A 248 -42.86 -38.50 10.21
CA LEU A 248 -42.41 -38.16 11.57
C LEU A 248 -40.94 -37.71 11.60
N GLU A 249 -40.09 -38.30 10.77
CA GLU A 249 -38.69 -37.89 10.61
C GLU A 249 -38.60 -36.48 10.02
N ASP A 250 -39.32 -36.21 8.92
CA ASP A 250 -39.40 -34.88 8.30
C ASP A 250 -40.00 -33.85 9.27
N TRP A 251 -41.04 -34.21 10.00
CA TRP A 251 -41.62 -33.36 11.03
C TRP A 251 -40.61 -32.99 12.12
N THR A 252 -39.77 -33.95 12.52
CA THR A 252 -38.69 -33.73 13.49
C THR A 252 -37.58 -32.87 12.92
N ALA A 253 -37.22 -33.07 11.64
CA ALA A 253 -36.24 -32.25 10.92
C ALA A 253 -36.71 -30.79 10.79
N ILE A 254 -37.97 -30.56 10.43
CA ILE A 254 -38.59 -29.24 10.36
C ILE A 254 -38.61 -28.58 11.74
N LYS A 255 -38.95 -29.32 12.80
CA LYS A 255 -38.93 -28.81 14.18
C LYS A 255 -37.52 -28.42 14.63
N LYS A 256 -36.51 -29.20 14.24
CA LYS A 256 -35.09 -28.92 14.52
C LYS A 256 -34.59 -27.70 13.73
N ALA A 257 -34.94 -27.57 12.46
CA ALA A 257 -34.62 -26.41 11.63
C ALA A 257 -35.31 -25.13 12.15
N LYS A 258 -36.58 -25.22 12.54
CA LYS A 258 -37.30 -24.11 13.19
C LYS A 258 -36.69 -23.71 14.53
N ALA A 259 -36.23 -24.67 15.33
CA ALA A 259 -35.51 -24.37 16.57
C ALA A 259 -34.16 -23.68 16.31
N ALA A 260 -33.48 -24.00 15.21
CA ALA A 260 -32.27 -23.30 14.76
C ALA A 260 -32.55 -21.89 14.20
N LEU A 261 -33.77 -21.62 13.75
CA LEU A 261 -34.25 -20.31 13.29
C LEU A 261 -34.80 -19.41 14.41
N ILE A 262 -35.03 -19.93 15.62
CA ILE A 262 -35.34 -19.09 16.78
C ILE A 262 -34.05 -18.36 17.16
N PRO A 263 -34.00 -17.02 17.14
CA PRO A 263 -32.79 -16.27 17.47
C PRO A 263 -32.41 -16.58 18.91
N LEU A 264 -31.36 -17.37 19.08
CA LEU A 264 -30.69 -17.53 20.36
C LEU A 264 -30.30 -16.11 20.79
N LYS A 265 -30.82 -15.70 21.96
CA LYS A 265 -30.52 -14.44 22.61
C LYS A 265 -29.07 -14.04 22.38
N LYS A 266 -28.88 -12.80 21.90
CA LYS A 266 -27.63 -12.04 21.90
C LYS A 266 -26.83 -12.38 23.16
N LYS A 267 -25.84 -13.25 23.02
CA LYS A 267 -24.65 -13.23 23.85
C LYS A 267 -23.69 -12.29 23.14
N SER A 268 -23.27 -11.27 23.88
CA SER A 268 -22.19 -10.36 23.55
C SER A 268 -20.96 -11.14 23.10
N ASP A 269 -20.59 -11.06 21.82
CA ASP A 269 -19.18 -10.94 21.43
C ASP A 269 -19.00 -10.47 19.97
N SER A 270 -18.07 -9.53 19.79
CA SER A 270 -17.56 -8.97 18.52
C SER A 270 -18.57 -8.32 17.55
N ARG A 271 -18.92 -7.05 17.80
CA ARG A 271 -19.07 -6.13 16.65
C ARG A 271 -17.68 -6.02 16.02
N GLN A 272 -17.45 -6.72 14.91
CA GLN A 272 -16.35 -6.36 14.04
C GLN A 272 -16.66 -4.96 13.52
N LEU A 273 -16.08 -3.96 14.16
CA LEU A 273 -16.17 -2.58 13.70
C LEU A 273 -15.56 -2.54 12.31
N SER A 274 -16.32 -2.07 11.32
CA SER A 274 -15.83 -1.90 9.96
C SER A 274 -14.83 -0.74 9.97
N VAL A 275 -13.55 -1.08 10.15
CA VAL A 275 -12.44 -0.13 10.15
C VAL A 275 -11.49 -0.52 9.04
N ARG A 276 -11.33 0.37 8.06
CA ARG A 276 -10.41 0.22 6.92
C ARG A 276 -9.62 1.50 6.72
N CYS A 277 -8.39 1.40 6.25
CA CYS A 277 -7.58 2.53 5.84
C CYS A 277 -7.27 2.41 4.36
N GLU A 278 -7.51 3.49 3.62
CA GLU A 278 -7.29 3.53 2.17
C GLU A 278 -6.80 4.94 1.80
N GLY A 279 -5.66 5.03 1.08
CA GLY A 279 -5.13 6.30 0.57
C GLY A 279 -4.90 7.40 1.62
N GLY A 280 -4.52 7.07 2.87
CA GLY A 280 -4.33 8.05 3.94
C GLY A 280 -5.64 8.57 4.57
N THR A 281 -6.76 7.88 4.33
CA THR A 281 -8.06 8.15 4.94
C THR A 281 -8.51 6.95 5.76
N LEU A 282 -8.91 7.19 7.01
CA LEU A 282 -9.48 6.18 7.91
C LEU A 282 -10.99 6.15 7.70
N PHE A 283 -11.54 4.96 7.43
CA PHE A 283 -12.97 4.72 7.44
C PHE A 283 -13.33 3.96 8.71
N TYR A 284 -14.18 4.53 9.56
CA TYR A 284 -14.64 3.92 10.81
C TYR A 284 -16.16 3.99 10.87
N GLU A 285 -16.84 2.84 10.98
CA GLU A 285 -18.31 2.73 10.96
C GLU A 285 -18.99 3.44 9.77
N GLY A 286 -18.30 3.55 8.62
CA GLY A 286 -18.81 4.22 7.42
C GLY A 286 -18.51 5.71 7.34
N GLU A 287 -17.96 6.32 8.38
CA GLU A 287 -17.48 7.70 8.36
C GLU A 287 -16.01 7.76 7.92
N ARG A 288 -15.66 8.80 7.15
CA ARG A 288 -14.29 9.02 6.66
C ARG A 288 -13.57 10.11 7.47
N PHE A 289 -12.34 9.81 7.87
CA PHE A 289 -11.48 10.68 8.65
C PHE A 289 -10.13 10.84 7.96
N SER A 290 -9.74 12.08 7.69
CA SER A 290 -8.45 12.43 7.10
C SER A 290 -7.64 13.32 8.04
N LYS A 291 -6.37 13.56 7.70
CA LYS A 291 -5.48 14.47 8.44
C LYS A 291 -6.15 15.85 8.61
N GLY A 292 -6.21 16.33 9.85
CA GLY A 292 -6.82 17.60 10.23
C GLY A 292 -8.23 17.48 10.80
N ASN A 293 -8.91 16.34 10.67
CA ASN A 293 -10.24 16.15 11.23
C ASN A 293 -10.19 16.08 12.76
N THR A 294 -11.09 16.82 13.41
CA THR A 294 -11.32 16.73 14.85
C THR A 294 -12.32 15.63 15.16
N VAL A 295 -11.95 14.74 16.09
CA VAL A 295 -12.72 13.58 16.50
C VAL A 295 -12.80 13.50 18.01
N LEU A 296 -13.85 12.83 18.49
CA LEU A 296 -14.03 12.45 19.87
C LEU A 296 -13.48 11.03 20.03
N LEU A 297 -12.39 10.87 20.78
CA LEU A 297 -11.76 9.60 21.07
C LEU A 297 -12.23 9.08 22.43
N GLU A 298 -12.91 7.93 22.43
CA GLU A 298 -13.30 7.22 23.64
C GLU A 298 -12.29 6.08 23.87
N VAL A 299 -11.65 6.10 25.04
CA VAL A 299 -10.84 4.99 25.54
C VAL A 299 -11.71 4.25 26.53
N ASN A 300 -11.78 2.91 26.45
CA ASN A 300 -12.59 2.12 27.37
C ASN A 300 -12.35 2.56 28.83
N ASP A 301 -13.44 2.92 29.51
CA ASP A 301 -13.51 3.39 30.91
C ASP A 301 -12.97 4.81 31.21
N GLU A 302 -12.65 5.64 30.21
CA GLU A 302 -12.30 7.06 30.40
C GLU A 302 -13.29 8.02 29.71
N SER A 303 -13.35 9.27 30.20
CA SER A 303 -14.17 10.31 29.58
C SER A 303 -13.72 10.59 28.14
N PRO A 304 -14.65 10.73 27.19
CA PRO A 304 -14.32 10.98 25.80
C PRO A 304 -13.50 12.27 25.66
N ALA A 305 -12.37 12.18 24.97
CA ALA A 305 -11.44 13.28 24.77
C ALA A 305 -11.45 13.75 23.31
N GLN A 306 -11.50 15.06 23.09
CA GLN A 306 -11.35 15.63 21.75
C GLN A 306 -9.89 15.46 21.27
N ALA A 307 -9.70 15.04 20.03
CA ALA A 307 -8.38 14.89 19.42
C ALA A 307 -8.42 15.19 17.92
N VAL A 308 -7.28 15.54 17.33
CA VAL A 308 -7.14 15.83 15.90
C VAL A 308 -6.32 14.73 15.22
N VAL A 309 -6.80 14.22 14.10
CA VAL A 309 -6.07 13.24 13.28
C VAL A 309 -4.84 13.92 12.67
N THR A 310 -3.64 13.47 13.02
CA THR A 310 -2.39 14.04 12.50
C THR A 310 -1.78 13.27 11.35
N ALA A 311 -1.98 11.96 11.31
CA ALA A 311 -1.50 11.08 10.25
C ALA A 311 -2.33 9.78 10.24
N VAL A 312 -2.56 9.23 9.05
CA VAL A 312 -3.25 7.94 8.84
C VAL A 312 -2.35 7.10 7.94
N SER A 313 -2.01 5.90 8.40
CA SER A 313 -1.21 4.92 7.66
C SER A 313 -1.99 3.61 7.52
N ALA A 314 -1.46 2.66 6.72
CA ALA A 314 -2.12 1.39 6.42
C ALA A 314 -2.41 0.50 7.65
N GLY A 315 -1.72 0.71 8.79
CA GLY A 315 -1.89 -0.08 10.02
C GLY A 315 -2.16 0.73 11.30
N GLU A 316 -2.01 2.05 11.25
CA GLU A 316 -2.01 2.91 12.44
C GLU A 316 -2.50 4.32 12.14
N VAL A 317 -3.06 4.97 13.16
CA VAL A 317 -3.56 6.34 13.09
C VAL A 317 -3.04 7.12 14.29
N TRP A 318 -2.55 8.34 14.01
CA TRP A 318 -1.99 9.23 15.02
C TRP A 318 -2.97 10.35 15.35
N PHE A 319 -3.29 10.48 16.64
CA PHE A 319 -4.16 11.52 17.17
C PHE A 319 -3.36 12.48 18.04
N ARG A 320 -3.69 13.78 17.98
CA ARG A 320 -3.14 14.81 18.88
C ARG A 320 -4.27 15.35 19.76
N ARG A 321 -4.12 15.23 21.07
CA ARG A 321 -5.04 15.80 22.05
C ARG A 321 -4.77 17.31 22.24
N PRO A 322 -5.71 18.07 22.84
CA PRO A 322 -5.53 19.50 23.12
C PRO A 322 -4.40 19.81 24.10
N ASP A 323 -3.99 18.82 24.92
CA ASP A 323 -2.83 18.89 25.81
C ASP A 323 -1.47 18.80 25.06
N GLY A 324 -1.49 18.63 23.73
CA GLY A 324 -0.31 18.46 22.89
C GLY A 324 0.23 17.03 22.84
N SER A 325 -0.33 16.11 23.63
CA SER A 325 0.05 14.70 23.62
C SER A 325 -0.36 14.02 22.32
N LYS A 326 0.52 13.17 21.79
CA LYS A 326 0.27 12.37 20.59
C LYS A 326 0.00 10.93 21.00
N THR A 327 -1.11 10.37 20.54
CA THR A 327 -1.49 8.98 20.79
C THR A 327 -1.53 8.22 19.48
N LYS A 328 -0.83 7.08 19.45
CA LYS A 328 -0.81 6.16 18.33
C LYS A 328 -1.82 5.03 18.59
N ILE A 329 -2.73 4.82 17.66
CA ILE A 329 -3.75 3.76 17.75
C ILE A 329 -3.65 2.87 16.53
N TYR A 330 -3.55 1.56 16.75
CA TYR A 330 -3.54 0.60 15.66
C TYR A 330 -4.96 0.33 15.16
N ILE A 331 -5.11 0.10 13.85
CA ILE A 331 -6.42 -0.26 13.26
C ILE A 331 -7.01 -1.49 13.94
N SER A 332 -6.16 -2.46 14.29
CA SER A 332 -6.57 -3.67 15.02
C SER A 332 -7.17 -3.37 16.41
N GLN A 333 -6.80 -2.26 17.04
CA GLN A 333 -7.38 -1.83 18.33
C GLN A 333 -8.74 -1.17 18.15
N LEU A 334 -8.94 -0.44 17.04
CA LEU A 334 -10.23 0.11 16.63
C LEU A 334 -11.20 -1.00 16.22
N GLN A 335 -10.75 -1.99 15.45
CA GLN A 335 -11.55 -3.16 15.06
C GLN A 335 -11.99 -4.00 16.27
N LYS A 336 -11.13 -4.11 17.29
CA LYS A 336 -11.41 -4.80 18.56
C LYS A 336 -12.24 -3.96 19.53
N GLY A 337 -12.59 -2.71 19.19
CA GLY A 337 -13.38 -1.83 20.05
C GLY A 337 -12.69 -1.41 21.34
N LYS A 338 -11.35 -1.38 21.38
CA LYS A 338 -10.59 -0.83 22.52
C LYS A 338 -10.64 0.69 22.56
N TYR A 339 -10.76 1.28 21.38
CA TYR A 339 -10.92 2.71 21.16
C TYR A 339 -12.11 2.90 20.23
N THR A 340 -12.96 3.89 20.51
CA THR A 340 -14.01 4.31 19.58
C THR A 340 -13.75 5.73 19.13
N ILE A 341 -14.11 6.01 17.88
CA ILE A 341 -13.92 7.33 17.26
C ILE A 341 -15.29 7.81 16.81
N ARG A 342 -15.63 9.04 17.15
CA ARG A 342 -16.81 9.73 16.62
C ARG A 342 -16.42 11.08 16.07
N ARG A 343 -17.16 11.59 15.09
CA ARG A 343 -16.98 12.97 14.66
C ARG A 343 -17.32 13.94 15.81
N ALA A 344 -16.41 14.87 16.09
CA ALA A 344 -16.58 15.88 17.14
C ALA A 344 -17.54 16.99 16.72
#